data_AF-A0A673JU11-F1
#
_entry.id   AF-A0A673JU11-F1
#
_cell.length_a   1.000
_cell.length_b   1.000
_cell.length_c   1.000
_cell.angle_alpha   90.00
_cell.angle_beta   90.00
_cell.angle_gamma   90.00
#
_symmetry.space_group_name_H-M   'P 1'
#
loop_
_entity.id
_entity.type
_entity.pdbx_description
1 polymer ?
#
loop_
_entity_poly.entity_id
_entity_poly.type
_entity_poly.pdbx_seq_one_letter_code
_entity_poly.pdbx_strand_id
1 'polypeptide(L)'
;MEKTRALREFYPKDPNLTNEKQLLGALHDVLEKLQSKRISLWEKKFGRVPTCDVGEQCAVRKGSRIGKMCDCPRGAVCNYFLLKCL
;
A
#
# COMPACT_ATOMS: atom_id res chain seq x y z
N MET A 1 48.53 33.69 -18.02
CA MET A 1 47.16 34.13 -17.69
C MET A 1 46.09 33.52 -18.62
N GLU A 2 46.30 32.32 -19.20
CA GLU A 2 45.40 31.79 -20.24
C GLU A 2 44.51 30.62 -19.75
N LYS A 3 44.94 29.93 -18.69
CA LYS A 3 44.29 28.72 -18.16
C LYS A 3 42.94 29.00 -17.49
N THR A 4 42.71 30.25 -17.06
CA THR A 4 41.50 30.66 -16.34
C THR A 4 40.30 30.92 -17.25
N ARG A 5 40.51 31.17 -18.55
CA ARG A 5 39.43 31.39 -19.53
C ARG A 5 38.81 30.07 -19.99
N ALA A 6 39.62 29.06 -20.29
CA ALA A 6 39.16 27.74 -20.76
C ALA A 6 38.28 27.00 -19.73
N LEU A 7 38.54 27.17 -18.44
CA LEU A 7 37.77 26.50 -17.38
C LEU A 7 36.34 27.05 -17.22
N ARG A 8 36.07 28.28 -17.69
CA ARG A 8 34.75 28.91 -17.66
C ARG A 8 33.86 28.51 -18.84
N GLU A 9 34.42 27.96 -19.92
CA GLU A 9 33.65 27.47 -21.08
C GLU A 9 33.12 26.04 -20.87
N PHE A 10 33.84 25.20 -20.10
CA PHE A 10 33.43 23.82 -19.82
C PHE A 10 32.38 23.69 -18.71
N TYR A 11 32.28 24.69 -17.82
CA TYR A 11 31.27 24.73 -16.76
C TYR A 11 30.26 25.83 -17.08
N PRO A 12 29.19 25.52 -17.85
CA PRO A 12 28.08 26.44 -18.02
C PRO A 12 27.58 26.86 -16.64
N LYS A 13 27.56 28.17 -16.43
CA LYS A 13 27.26 28.81 -15.16
C LYS A 13 25.82 28.51 -14.75
N ASP A 14 25.71 27.86 -13.59
CA ASP A 14 24.55 27.73 -12.70
C ASP A 14 23.24 27.20 -13.34
N PRO A 15 22.78 25.98 -12.97
CA PRO A 15 21.37 25.67 -13.16
C PRO A 15 20.59 26.74 -12.39
N ASN A 16 19.72 27.43 -13.10
CA ASN A 16 18.86 28.49 -12.57
C ASN A 16 18.18 27.94 -11.28
N LEU A 17 18.67 28.32 -10.09
CA LEU A 17 18.32 27.71 -8.80
C LEU A 17 16.80 27.68 -8.55
N THR A 18 16.10 28.66 -9.14
CA THR A 18 14.64 28.77 -9.18
C THR A 18 13.99 27.59 -9.88
N ASN A 19 14.54 27.14 -11.02
CA ASN A 19 14.05 26.01 -11.79
C ASN A 19 14.31 24.68 -11.05
N GLU A 20 15.47 24.52 -10.42
CA GLU A 20 15.78 23.33 -9.61
C GLU A 20 14.83 23.19 -8.42
N LYS A 21 14.58 24.28 -7.68
CA LYS A 21 13.61 24.30 -6.58
C LYS A 21 12.18 24.01 -7.04
N GLN A 22 11.78 24.53 -8.19
CA GLN A 22 10.48 24.25 -8.79
C GLN A 22 10.36 22.78 -9.21
N LEU A 23 11.41 22.21 -9.79
CA LEU A 23 11.46 20.82 -10.21
C LEU A 23 11.39 19.87 -9.02
N LEU A 24 12.15 20.14 -7.96
CA LEU A 24 12.11 19.38 -6.71
C LEU A 24 10.74 19.48 -6.03
N GLY A 25 10.10 20.65 -6.05
CA GLY A 25 8.75 20.84 -5.54
C GLY A 25 7.70 20.05 -6.33
N ALA A 26 7.78 20.06 -7.66
CA ALA A 26 6.89 19.29 -8.53
C ALA A 26 7.06 17.78 -8.34
N LEU A 27 8.29 17.30 -8.16
CA LEU A 27 8.57 15.90 -7.86
C LEU A 27 7.96 15.49 -6.51
N HIS A 28 8.12 16.33 -5.49
CA HIS A 28 7.59 16.07 -4.15
C HIS A 28 6.06 16.01 -4.14
N ASP A 29 5.38 16.93 -4.84
CA ASP A 29 3.92 16.95 -4.95
C ASP A 29 3.36 15.70 -5.68
N VAL A 30 4.08 15.20 -6.69
CA VAL A 30 3.72 13.94 -7.38
C VAL A 30 3.90 12.72 -6.47
N LEU A 31 4.98 12.68 -5.67
CA LEU A 31 5.23 11.59 -4.73
C LEU A 31 4.15 11.52 -3.63
N GLU A 32 3.77 12.65 -3.04
CA GLU A 32 2.68 12.75 -2.05
C GLU A 32 1.33 12.27 -2.64
N LYS A 33 1.01 12.69 -3.86
CA LYS A 33 -0.22 12.27 -4.57
C LYS A 33 -0.21 10.79 -4.97
N LEU A 34 0.95 10.19 -5.18
CA LEU A 34 1.08 8.76 -5.49
C LEU A 34 1.04 7.89 -4.23
N GLN A 35 1.66 8.34 -3.13
CA GLN A 35 1.64 7.62 -1.84
C GLN A 35 0.22 7.54 -1.27
N SER A 36 -0.55 8.63 -1.33
CA SER A 36 -1.94 8.66 -0.87
C SER A 36 -2.87 7.75 -1.69
N LYS A 37 -2.59 7.55 -2.99
CA LYS A 37 -3.42 6.76 -3.91
C LYS A 37 -3.10 5.27 -3.98
N ARG A 38 -1.84 4.85 -3.79
CA ARG A 38 -1.44 3.46 -4.06
C ARG A 38 -1.66 2.46 -2.92
N ILE A 39 -1.65 2.89 -1.65
CA ILE A 39 -1.45 1.95 -0.54
C ILE A 39 -2.72 1.72 0.29
N SER A 40 -3.64 2.68 0.37
CA SER A 40 -4.72 2.64 1.37
C SER A 40 -5.99 1.88 0.96
N LEU A 41 -6.26 1.67 -0.34
CA LEU A 41 -7.57 1.18 -0.80
C LEU A 41 -7.61 -0.29 -1.22
N TRP A 42 -6.49 -0.86 -1.70
CA TRP A 42 -6.50 -2.19 -2.34
C TRP A 42 -6.20 -3.35 -1.39
N GLU A 43 -5.40 -3.13 -0.34
CA GLU A 43 -4.99 -4.19 0.59
C GLU A 43 -6.08 -4.56 1.61
N LYS A 44 -7.11 -3.71 1.80
CA LYS A 44 -8.11 -3.90 2.87
C LYS A 44 -9.38 -4.67 2.46
N LYS A 45 -9.55 -5.07 1.19
CA LYS A 45 -10.87 -5.55 0.73
C LYS A 45 -10.93 -6.96 0.13
N PHE A 46 -9.81 -7.61 -0.15
CA PHE A 46 -9.81 -8.97 -0.69
C PHE A 46 -9.22 -9.94 0.33
N GLY A 47 -10.09 -10.77 0.94
CA GLY A 47 -9.70 -11.89 1.79
C GLY A 47 -9.68 -11.62 3.30
N ARG A 48 -9.81 -10.37 3.75
CA ARG A 48 -9.99 -10.05 5.17
C ARG A 48 -11.46 -10.17 5.55
N VAL A 49 -11.76 -11.12 6.42
CA VAL A 49 -13.09 -11.34 6.98
C VAL A 49 -13.15 -10.74 8.40
N PRO A 50 -14.34 -10.36 8.92
CA PRO A 50 -14.50 -9.93 10.31
C PRO A 50 -14.13 -11.05 11.29
N THR A 51 -14.01 -10.76 12.59
CA THR A 51 -13.87 -11.79 13.62
C THR A 51 -15.25 -12.24 14.12
N CYS A 52 -15.42 -13.53 14.40
CA CYS A 52 -16.62 -14.09 15.04
C CYS A 52 -16.41 -14.29 16.54
N ASP A 53 -17.50 -14.50 17.25
CA ASP A 53 -17.50 -15.02 18.61
C ASP A 53 -17.47 -16.56 18.62
N VAL A 54 -17.16 -17.13 19.79
CA VAL A 54 -17.19 -18.58 20.00
C VAL A 54 -18.62 -19.09 19.85
N GLY A 55 -18.84 -20.14 19.06
CA GLY A 55 -20.16 -20.70 18.78
C GLY A 55 -20.90 -20.05 17.59
N GLU A 56 -20.42 -18.93 17.05
CA GLU A 56 -20.98 -18.29 15.86
C GLU A 56 -20.61 -19.02 14.56
N GLN A 57 -21.38 -18.73 13.51
CA GLN A 57 -21.19 -19.34 12.20
C GLN A 57 -19.97 -18.75 11.46
N CYS A 58 -18.93 -19.56 11.30
CA CYS A 58 -17.65 -19.14 10.71
C CYS A 58 -17.53 -19.40 9.21
N ALA A 59 -18.37 -20.29 8.67
CA ALA A 59 -18.37 -20.63 7.26
C ALA A 59 -19.79 -20.92 6.74
N VAL A 60 -19.95 -20.92 5.43
CA VAL A 60 -21.18 -21.32 4.74
C VAL A 60 -20.83 -22.36 3.69
N ARG A 61 -21.63 -23.41 3.61
CA ARG A 61 -21.51 -24.43 2.56
C ARG A 61 -22.54 -24.18 1.47
N LYS A 62 -22.08 -24.10 0.23
CA LYS A 62 -22.93 -24.06 -0.96
C LYS A 62 -22.50 -25.18 -1.91
N GLY A 63 -23.18 -26.32 -1.82
CA GLY A 63 -22.81 -27.55 -2.53
C GLY A 63 -21.48 -28.13 -2.03
N SER A 64 -20.51 -28.30 -2.93
CA SER A 64 -19.14 -28.74 -2.62
C SER A 64 -18.22 -27.62 -2.14
N ARG A 65 -18.64 -26.35 -2.26
CA ARG A 65 -17.83 -25.19 -1.92
C ARG A 65 -18.12 -24.73 -0.50
N ILE A 66 -17.06 -24.31 0.20
CA ILE A 66 -17.14 -23.73 1.54
C ILE A 66 -16.55 -22.32 1.48
N GLY A 67 -17.33 -21.33 1.88
CA GLY A 67 -16.91 -19.94 1.99
C GLY A 67 -16.74 -19.55 3.46
N LYS A 68 -15.62 -18.92 3.80
CA LYS A 68 -15.36 -18.37 5.14
C LYS A 68 -16.07 -17.03 5.31
N MET A 69 -16.78 -16.85 6.42
CA MET A 69 -17.47 -15.60 6.73
C MET A 69 -16.71 -14.72 7.73
N CYS A 70 -15.95 -15.33 8.63
CA CYS A 70 -15.20 -14.64 9.68
C CYS A 70 -14.00 -15.48 10.17
N ASP A 71 -13.12 -14.85 10.93
CA ASP A 71 -12.02 -15.47 11.67
C ASP A 71 -12.46 -15.81 13.10
N CYS A 72 -12.24 -17.06 13.53
CA CYS A 72 -12.49 -17.46 14.91
C CYS A 72 -11.45 -16.83 15.86
N PRO A 73 -11.85 -16.53 17.11
CA PRO A 73 -10.94 -15.95 18.09
C PRO A 73 -9.86 -16.96 18.48
N ARG A 74 -8.74 -16.46 19.03
CA ARG A 74 -7.65 -17.33 19.49
C ARG A 74 -8.17 -18.36 20.50
N GLY A 75 -7.93 -19.64 20.22
CA GLY A 75 -8.40 -20.76 21.06
C GLY A 75 -9.62 -21.49 20.49
N ALA A 76 -10.30 -20.92 19.49
CA ALA A 76 -11.36 -21.58 18.74
C ALA A 76 -10.96 -21.76 17.26
N VAL A 77 -11.36 -22.88 16.67
CA VAL A 77 -11.17 -23.20 15.25
C VAL A 77 -12.50 -23.31 14.55
N CYS A 78 -12.53 -22.90 13.28
CA CYS A 78 -13.74 -23.06 12.47
C CYS A 78 -13.93 -24.53 12.13
N ASN A 79 -14.93 -25.18 12.73
CA ASN A 79 -15.30 -26.55 12.39
C ASN A 79 -16.10 -26.54 11.08
N TYR A 80 -15.57 -27.11 10.01
CA TYR A 80 -16.22 -27.11 8.69
C TYR A 80 -17.41 -28.07 8.54
N PHE A 81 -17.62 -28.98 9.51
CA PHE A 81 -18.80 -29.84 9.55
C PHE A 81 -19.99 -29.11 10.17
N LEU A 82 -19.76 -28.43 11.31
CA LEU A 82 -20.77 -27.64 12.03
C LEU A 82 -20.88 -26.19 11.52
N LEU A 83 -19.88 -25.75 10.75
CA LEU A 83 -19.72 -24.38 10.26
C LEU A 83 -19.62 -23.33 11.36
N LYS A 84 -19.14 -23.70 12.56
CA LYS A 84 -19.07 -22.84 13.76
C LYS A 84 -17.68 -22.78 14.37
N CYS A 85 -17.39 -21.70 15.09
CA CYS A 85 -16.17 -21.58 15.90
C CYS A 85 -16.28 -22.42 17.18
N LEU A 86 -15.37 -23.39 17.35
CA LEU A 86 -15.29 -24.28 18.52
C LEU A 86 -13.90 -24.23 19.16
#